data_AF-A0A6N2AMU8-F1
#
_entry.id   AF-A0A6N2AMU8-F1
#
_cell.length_a   1.000
_cell.length_b   1.000
_cell.length_c   1.000
_cell.angle_alpha   90.00
_cell.angle_beta   90.00
_cell.angle_gamma   90.00
#
_symmetry.space_group_name_H-M   'P 1'
#
loop_
_entity.id
_entity.type
_entity.pdbx_description
1 polymer ?
#
loop_
_entity_poly.entity_id
_entity_poly.type
_entity_poly.pdbx_seq_one_letter_code
_entity_poly.pdbx_strand_id
1 'polypeptide(L)' 'MGKLLFGTVSSIAADNGFVSVDGIIAVWNKKSYDFYINMGVEIFDEFRYGKLHGENLQKYAHNKGKTEEETC' A
#
# COMPACT_ATOMS: atom_id res chain seq x y z
N MET A 1 -12.44 15.49 12.39
CA MET A 1 -12.80 14.94 11.06
C MET A 1 -12.10 13.61 10.75
N GLY A 2 -10.76 13.51 10.81
CA GLY A 2 -10.06 12.25 10.47
C GLY A 2 -10.54 11.00 11.22
N LYS A 3 -10.74 11.09 12.55
CA LYS A 3 -11.24 9.96 13.37
C LYS A 3 -12.62 9.49 12.93
N LEU A 4 -13.48 10.42 12.55
CA LEU A 4 -14.84 10.11 12.09
C LEU A 4 -14.78 9.33 10.78
N LEU A 5 -14.04 9.81 9.79
CA LEU A 5 -13.93 9.14 8.49
C LEU A 5 -13.30 7.74 8.63
N PHE A 6 -12.16 7.64 9.32
CA PHE A 6 -11.50 6.34 9.52
C PHE A 6 -12.38 5.38 10.33
N GLY A 7 -13.05 5.88 11.37
CA GLY A 7 -14.01 5.09 12.14
C GLY A 7 -15.19 4.59 11.31
N THR A 8 -15.75 5.43 10.44
CA THR A 8 -16.84 5.02 9.54
C THR A 8 -16.41 3.93 8.57
N VAL A 9 -15.25 4.07 7.92
CA VAL A 9 -14.73 3.04 7.01
C VAL A 9 -14.45 1.73 7.76
N SER A 10 -13.86 1.82 8.95
CA SER A 10 -13.56 0.64 9.78
C SER A 10 -14.82 -0.06 10.28
N SER A 11 -15.86 0.70 10.64
CA SER A 11 -17.18 0.16 11.00
C SER A 11 -17.79 -0.61 9.84
N ILE A 12 -17.81 -0.01 8.64
CA ILE A 12 -18.33 -0.67 7.43
C ILE A 12 -17.56 -1.96 7.14
N ALA A 13 -16.24 -1.94 7.25
CA ALA A 13 -15.42 -3.14 7.05
C ALA A 13 -15.79 -4.25 8.05
N ALA A 14 -15.89 -3.92 9.34
CA ALA A 14 -16.27 -4.87 10.38
C ALA A 14 -17.68 -5.44 10.15
N ASP A 15 -18.66 -4.59 9.82
CA ASP A 15 -20.05 -4.97 9.57
C ASP A 15 -20.19 -5.91 8.35
N ASN A 16 -19.26 -5.83 7.39
CA ASN A 16 -19.22 -6.67 6.20
C ASN A 16 -18.33 -7.92 6.35
N GLY A 17 -17.84 -8.21 7.56
CA GLY A 17 -17.06 -9.43 7.84
C GLY A 17 -15.61 -9.40 7.36
N PHE A 18 -15.07 -8.22 7.03
CA PHE A 18 -13.64 -8.07 6.79
C PHE A 18 -12.87 -8.22 8.11
N VAL A 19 -11.68 -8.81 8.04
CA VAL A 19 -10.84 -9.09 9.22
C VAL A 19 -9.84 -7.97 9.52
N SER A 20 -9.55 -7.09 8.56
CA SER A 20 -8.61 -5.98 8.73
C SER A 20 -8.91 -4.81 7.78
N VAL A 21 -8.35 -3.65 8.11
CA VAL A 21 -8.25 -2.47 7.24
C VAL A 21 -6.78 -2.08 7.18
N ASP A 22 -6.16 -2.28 6.02
CA ASP A 22 -4.72 -2.03 5.84
C ASP A 22 -4.47 -0.67 5.20
N GLY A 23 -3.34 -0.04 5.54
CA GLY A 23 -2.96 1.26 5.00
C GLY A 23 -1.46 1.50 5.05
N ILE A 24 -0.97 2.40 4.17
CA ILE A 24 0.43 2.82 4.13
C ILE A 24 0.55 4.18 4.80
N ILE A 25 1.43 4.28 5.79
CA ILE A 25 1.73 5.52 6.51
C ILE A 25 3.14 5.95 6.13
N ALA A 26 3.30 7.20 5.67
CA ALA A 26 4.62 7.74 5.38
C ALA A 26 5.43 7.94 6.67
N VAL A 27 6.64 7.39 6.72
CA VAL A 27 7.51 7.39 7.92
C VAL A 27 7.82 8.78 8.47
N TRP A 28 7.85 9.80 7.61
CA TRP A 28 8.10 11.18 8.01
C TRP A 28 6.88 11.88 8.61
N ASN A 29 5.67 11.33 8.43
CA ASN A 29 4.44 11.94 8.89
C ASN A 29 4.07 11.46 10.29
N LYS A 30 4.80 11.96 11.29
CA LYS A 30 4.57 11.61 12.71
C LYS A 30 3.13 11.87 13.15
N LYS A 31 2.49 12.94 12.67
CA LYS A 31 1.10 13.28 13.04
C LYS A 31 0.11 12.19 12.60
N SER A 32 0.26 11.67 11.39
CA SER A 32 -0.57 10.56 10.91
C SER A 32 -0.24 9.26 11.64
N TYR A 33 1.04 8.98 11.89
CA TYR A 33 1.47 7.82 12.67
C TYR A 33 0.80 7.79 14.06
N ASP A 34 0.96 8.86 14.83
CA ASP A 34 0.36 8.99 16.16
C ASP A 34 -1.17 8.90 16.08
N PHE A 35 -1.78 9.48 15.04
CA PHE A 35 -3.23 9.41 14.85
C PHE A 35 -3.74 7.98 14.68
N TYR A 36 -3.12 7.17 13.82
CA TYR A 36 -3.58 5.81 13.53
C TYR A 36 -3.28 4.84 14.69
N ILE A 37 -2.13 4.98 15.36
CA ILE A 37 -1.84 4.19 16.57
C ILE A 37 -2.87 4.48 17.67
N ASN A 38 -3.23 5.75 17.88
CA ASN A 38 -4.26 6.11 18.85
C ASN A 38 -5.67 5.60 18.48
N MET A 39 -5.86 5.11 17.25
CA MET A 39 -7.08 4.44 16.80
C MET A 39 -6.99 2.91 16.89
N GLY A 40 -5.86 2.34 17.34
CA GLY A 40 -5.65 0.91 17.50
C GLY A 40 -4.98 0.22 16.30
N VAL A 41 -4.43 0.98 15.34
CA VAL A 41 -3.70 0.41 14.20
C VAL A 41 -2.31 -0.07 14.66
N GLU A 42 -1.99 -1.32 14.37
CA GLU A 42 -0.65 -1.89 14.55
C GLU A 42 0.26 -1.52 13.38
N ILE A 43 1.55 -1.30 13.66
CA ILE A 43 2.55 -0.93 12.65
C ILE A 43 3.49 -2.11 12.42
N PHE A 44 3.57 -2.55 11.18
CA PHE A 44 4.44 -3.63 10.73
C PHE A 44 5.64 -3.06 9.96
N ASP A 45 6.79 -2.96 10.65
CA ASP A 45 8.03 -2.38 10.11
C ASP A 45 8.77 -3.32 9.14
N GLU A 46 8.33 -4.56 8.98
CA GLU A 46 8.88 -5.52 8.03
C GLU A 46 8.45 -5.24 6.58
N PHE A 47 7.37 -4.48 6.37
CA PHE A 47 6.88 -4.17 5.04
C PHE A 47 7.59 -2.95 4.42
N ARG A 48 7.73 -2.96 3.10
CA ARG A 48 8.32 -1.86 2.32
C ARG A 48 7.39 -1.51 1.15
N TYR A 49 7.13 -0.22 0.95
CA TYR A 49 6.42 0.26 -0.23
C TYR A 49 7.36 0.30 -1.44
N GLY A 50 7.01 -0.42 -2.51
CA GLY A 50 7.73 -0.43 -3.78
C GLY A 50 7.00 0.39 -4.84
N LYS A 51 7.75 1.12 -5.68
CA LYS A 51 7.22 1.81 -6.86
C LYS A 51 8.22 1.72 -8.02
N LEU A 52 7.85 1.02 -9.09
CA LEU A 52 8.58 1.06 -10.36
C LEU A 52 8.03 2.19 -11.22
N HIS A 53 8.87 3.16 -11.60
CA HIS A 53 8.44 4.31 -12.39
C HIS A 53 9.56 4.89 -13.27
N GLY A 54 9.21 5.85 -14.13
CA GLY A 54 10.17 6.56 -14.98
C GLY A 54 10.87 5.64 -15.96
N GLU A 55 12.13 5.95 -16.27
CA GLU A 55 12.94 5.21 -17.24
C GLU A 55 13.08 3.72 -16.88
N ASN A 56 13.15 3.37 -15.60
CA ASN A 56 13.21 1.98 -15.17
C ASN A 56 11.93 1.19 -15.49
N LEU A 57 10.77 1.84 -15.46
CA LEU A 57 9.53 1.23 -15.96
C LEU A 57 9.54 1.16 -17.50
N GLN A 58 9.99 2.22 -18.18
CA GLN A 58 9.99 2.30 -19.65
C GLN A 58 10.91 1.26 -20.31
N LYS A 59 11.96 0.81 -19.63
CA LYS A 59 12.80 -0.32 -20.10
C LYS A 59 12.01 -1.59 -20.40
N TYR A 60 10.86 -1.79 -19.76
CA TYR A 60 9.98 -2.93 -19.99
C TYR A 60 8.95 -2.71 -21.11
N ALA A 61 8.87 -1.51 -21.69
CA ALA A 61 7.91 -1.21 -22.75
C ALA A 61 8.24 -1.93 -24.09
N HIS A 62 9.48 -2.38 -24.27
CA HIS A 62 9.93 -3.14 -25.45
C HIS A 62 10.33 -4.57 -25.08
N ASN A 63 9.37 -5.50 -25.11
CA ASN A 63 9.60 -6.94 -25.34
C ASN A 63 8.31 -7.72 -25.65
N LYS A 64 7.35 -7.12 -26.37
CA LYS A 64 6.15 -7.84 -26.85
C LYS A 64 6.36 -8.61 -28.17
N GLY A 65 7.59 -8.83 -28.64
CA GLY A 65 7.77 -9.46 -29.96
C GLY A 65 9.14 -10.06 -30.32
N LYS A 66 10.06 -10.33 -29.38
CA LYS A 66 11.36 -10.97 -29.71
C LYS A 66 11.86 -11.89 -28.59
N THR A 67 11.10 -12.93 -28.25
CA THR A 67 11.65 -14.03 -27.43
C THR A 67 10.97 -15.35 -27.79
N GLU A 68 11.03 -15.71 -29.06
CA GLU A 68 11.02 -17.09 -29.54
C GLU A 68 12.18 -17.22 -30.53
N GLU A 69 13.41 -17.08 -30.04
CA GLU A 69 14.62 -17.59 -30.70
C GLU A 69 15.78 -17.38 -29.71
N GLU A 70 16.66 -18.37 -29.63
CA GLU A 70 17.81 -18.47 -28.71
C GLU A 70 17.55 -19.07 -27.32
N THR A 71 17.11 -20.33 -27.32
CA THR A 71 17.81 -21.33 -26.48
C THR A 71 18.39 -22.38 -27.42
N CYS A 72 19.71 -22.24 -27.66
CA CYS A 72 20.57 -23.29 -28.21
C CYS A 72 20.84 -24.34 -27.13
#